data_AF-A0A8C9FQ37-F1
#
_entry.id   AF-A0A8C9FQ37-F1
#
_cell.length_a   1.000
_cell.length_b   1.000
_cell.length_c   1.000
_cell.angle_alpha   90.00
_cell.angle_beta   90.00
_cell.angle_gamma   90.00
#
_symmetry.space_group_name_H-M   'P 1'
#
loop_
_entity.id
_entity.type
_entity.pdbx_description
1 polymer ?
#
loop_
_entity_poly.entity_id
_entity_poly.type
_entity_poly.pdbx_seq_one_letter_code
_entity_poly.pdbx_strand_id
1 'polypeptide(L)'
;MRIFSRMPSNSDIDDIGHKYHLEFVLEDIFEKDSTVNCTAEVLYHLGNKKSAPDVQFTIEGELKNTDEADKTFYNRIKSLKKELEAENIPDSYGNVSPEMQPIRALTWAASGYVIWQNSTENTKYQLAQIKHVKQVKRTDEYLEFDYMILLHENVSQEIIPWQMTVLWHPQHGVEVTQNSRQPKHALD
;
A
#
# COMPACT_ATOMS: atom_id res chain seq x y z
N MET A 1 -7.54 5.95 1.15
CA MET A 1 -7.18 7.38 1.05
C MET A 1 -8.02 8.01 -0.05
N ARG A 2 -8.88 8.97 0.29
CA ARG A 2 -9.51 9.88 -0.70
C ARG A 2 -8.67 11.15 -0.71
N ILE A 3 -8.41 11.69 -1.90
CA ILE A 3 -7.59 12.90 -2.10
C ILE A 3 -8.53 14.01 -2.55
N PHE A 4 -8.63 15.07 -1.75
CA PHE A 4 -9.24 16.34 -2.17
C PHE A 4 -8.12 17.33 -2.45
N SER A 5 -7.71 17.48 -3.71
CA SER A 5 -6.60 18.38 -4.08
C SER A 5 -7.06 19.83 -4.18
N ARG A 6 -6.32 20.74 -3.53
CA ARG A 6 -6.24 22.15 -3.93
C ARG A 6 -5.21 22.28 -5.05
N MET A 7 -5.37 23.30 -5.89
CA MET A 7 -4.75 23.40 -7.23
C MET A 7 -3.28 22.94 -7.27
N PRO A 8 -2.95 21.90 -8.07
CA PRO A 8 -1.56 21.48 -8.23
C PRO A 8 -0.77 22.53 -9.01
N SER A 9 0.50 22.70 -8.68
CA SER A 9 1.47 23.40 -9.54
C SER A 9 2.51 22.42 -10.05
N ASN A 10 2.95 22.62 -11.28
CA ASN A 10 4.01 21.83 -11.89
C ASN A 10 5.19 22.73 -12.25
N SER A 11 6.38 22.16 -12.16
CA SER A 11 7.62 22.78 -12.61
C SER A 11 8.45 21.73 -13.34
N ASP A 12 8.81 22.03 -14.57
CA ASP A 12 9.77 21.24 -15.31
C ASP A 12 11.17 21.57 -14.79
N ILE A 13 11.92 20.54 -14.42
CA ILE A 13 13.31 20.68 -14.01
C ILE A 13 14.16 20.14 -15.16
N ASP A 14 14.78 21.06 -15.90
CA ASP A 14 15.60 20.76 -17.07
C ASP A 14 16.55 19.58 -16.80
N ASP A 15 16.54 18.61 -17.72
CA ASP A 15 17.34 17.37 -17.70
C ASP A 15 17.16 16.44 -16.47
N ILE A 16 16.24 16.75 -15.55
CA ILE A 16 15.99 15.94 -14.34
C ILE A 16 14.63 15.24 -14.42
N GLY A 17 13.54 16.00 -14.59
CA GLY A 17 12.20 15.44 -14.44
C GLY A 17 11.09 16.47 -14.30
N HIS A 18 9.86 15.99 -14.14
CA HIS A 18 8.70 16.82 -13.83
C HIS A 18 8.40 16.76 -12.33
N LYS A 19 8.44 17.92 -11.69
CA LYS A 19 8.12 18.06 -10.26
C LYS A 19 6.72 18.61 -10.08
N TYR A 20 5.95 17.96 -9.23
CA TYR A 20 4.60 18.32 -8.86
C TYR A 20 4.56 18.75 -7.40
N HIS A 21 3.94 19.90 -7.14
CA HIS A 21 3.62 20.35 -5.80
C HIS A 21 2.11 20.22 -5.58
N LEU A 22 1.74 19.52 -4.52
CA LEU A 22 0.38 19.07 -4.25
C LEU A 22 -0.02 19.49 -2.83
N GLU A 23 -1.18 20.11 -2.70
CA GLU A 23 -1.86 20.30 -1.41
C GLU A 23 -3.17 19.52 -1.42
N PHE A 24 -3.37 18.64 -0.44
CA PHE A 24 -4.57 17.81 -0.38
C PHE A 24 -4.93 17.38 1.04
N VAL A 25 -6.19 17.00 1.23
CA VAL A 25 -6.67 16.44 2.50
C VAL A 25 -6.56 14.92 2.46
N LEU A 26 -5.96 14.34 3.51
CA LEU A 26 -5.97 12.92 3.82
C LEU A 26 -7.16 12.61 4.72
N GLU A 27 -7.87 11.52 4.40
CA GLU A 27 -8.97 10.99 5.22
C GLU A 27 -8.62 9.54 5.63
N ASP A 28 -8.75 9.24 6.92
CA ASP A 28 -8.63 7.87 7.42
C ASP A 28 -9.80 7.03 6.90
N ILE A 29 -9.44 5.90 6.30
CA ILE A 29 -10.32 4.95 5.65
C ILE A 29 -11.20 4.16 6.63
N PHE A 30 -10.77 4.04 7.88
CA PHE A 30 -11.47 3.35 8.96
C PHE A 30 -12.25 4.33 9.84
N GLU A 31 -11.91 5.62 9.79
CA GLU A 31 -12.56 6.68 10.56
C GLU A 31 -12.73 7.95 9.71
N LYS A 32 -13.87 8.05 9.02
CA LYS A 32 -14.15 9.07 8.00
C LYS A 32 -14.08 10.52 8.48
N ASP A 33 -14.13 10.76 9.79
CA ASP A 33 -14.08 12.10 10.38
C ASP A 33 -12.65 12.52 10.77
N SER A 34 -11.67 11.62 10.68
CA SER A 34 -10.26 11.92 10.91
C SER A 34 -9.63 12.40 9.60
N THR A 35 -9.39 13.71 9.51
CA THR A 35 -8.76 14.33 8.34
C THR A 35 -7.56 15.19 8.73
N VAL A 36 -6.53 15.17 7.88
CA VAL A 36 -5.33 16.01 8.04
C VAL A 36 -4.94 16.61 6.69
N ASN A 37 -4.39 17.83 6.70
CA ASN A 37 -3.85 18.40 5.47
C ASN A 37 -2.48 17.80 5.20
N CYS A 38 -2.17 17.62 3.92
CA CYS A 38 -0.89 17.14 3.44
C CYS A 38 -0.41 18.03 2.30
N THR A 39 0.83 18.45 2.38
CA THR A 39 1.56 19.07 1.28
C THR A 39 2.62 18.08 0.83
N ALA A 40 2.70 17.80 -0.47
CA ALA A 40 3.65 16.87 -1.02
C ALA A 40 4.33 17.43 -2.27
N GLU A 41 5.59 17.03 -2.45
CA GLU A 41 6.35 17.21 -3.67
C GLU A 41 6.67 15.84 -4.26
N VAL A 42 6.39 15.66 -5.55
CA VAL A 42 6.66 14.42 -6.28
C VAL A 42 7.46 14.72 -7.52
N LEU A 43 8.63 14.11 -7.69
CA LEU A 43 9.48 14.25 -8.87
C LEU A 43 9.52 12.94 -9.66
N TYR A 44 9.05 12.99 -10.91
CA TYR A 44 9.20 11.91 -11.88
C TYR A 44 10.41 12.17 -12.76
N HIS A 45 11.34 11.21 -12.86
CA HIS A 45 12.59 11.38 -13.59
C HIS A 45 12.44 11.10 -15.10
N LEU A 46 12.84 12.06 -15.94
CA LEU A 46 12.76 11.97 -17.41
C LEU A 46 13.73 10.91 -18.00
N GLY A 47 14.93 10.81 -17.44
CA GLY A 47 16.03 9.98 -17.98
C GLY A 47 16.12 8.56 -17.43
N ASN A 48 15.44 8.25 -16.32
CA ASN A 48 15.50 6.94 -15.68
C ASN A 48 14.11 6.38 -15.40
N LYS A 49 13.51 5.77 -16.43
CA LYS A 49 12.19 5.13 -16.36
C LYS A 49 12.09 3.96 -15.38
N LYS A 50 13.19 3.54 -14.76
CA LYS A 50 13.24 2.47 -13.77
C LYS A 50 13.41 2.99 -12.33
N SER A 51 13.62 4.29 -12.14
CA SER A 51 13.66 4.89 -10.81
C SER A 51 12.25 5.13 -10.29
N ALA A 52 12.04 4.85 -9.01
CA ALA A 52 10.89 5.33 -8.28
C ALA A 52 10.88 6.88 -8.28
N PRO A 53 9.69 7.52 -8.22
CA PRO A 53 9.60 8.96 -8.04
C PRO A 53 10.17 9.39 -6.68
N ASP A 54 10.84 10.53 -6.61
CA ASP A 54 11.18 11.12 -5.32
C ASP A 54 9.93 11.74 -4.71
N VAL A 55 9.66 11.44 -3.43
CA VAL A 55 8.49 11.94 -2.71
C VAL A 55 8.92 12.59 -1.40
N GLN A 56 8.50 13.83 -1.19
CA GLN A 56 8.62 14.54 0.08
C GLN A 56 7.23 15.00 0.49
N PHE A 57 6.89 14.92 1.77
CA PHE A 57 5.60 15.39 2.24
C PHE A 57 5.65 15.88 3.68
N THR A 58 4.70 16.75 4.01
CA THR A 58 4.46 17.28 5.34
C THR A 58 2.99 17.13 5.65
N ILE A 59 2.68 16.64 6.86
CA ILE A 59 1.31 16.51 7.36
C ILE A 59 1.08 17.60 8.41
N GLU A 60 -0.01 18.33 8.29
CA GLU A 60 -0.47 19.28 9.29
C GLU A 60 -1.52 18.62 10.19
N GLY A 61 -1.16 18.39 11.45
CA GLY A 61 -1.99 17.73 12.43
C GLY A 61 -1.38 16.42 12.92
N GLU A 62 -2.14 15.70 13.75
CA GLU A 62 -1.72 14.41 14.30
C GLU A 62 -2.51 13.27 13.63
N LEU A 63 -1.78 12.26 13.18
CA LEU A 63 -2.39 10.99 12.80
C LEU A 63 -2.77 10.23 14.06
N LYS A 64 -3.87 9.48 13.98
CA LYS A 64 -4.35 8.68 15.10
C LYS A 64 -3.33 7.60 15.50
N ASN A 65 -3.12 7.46 16.80
CA ASN A 65 -2.34 6.36 17.35
C ASN A 65 -3.12 5.03 17.22
N THR A 66 -2.46 3.99 16.69
CA THR A 66 -3.01 2.66 16.46
C THR A 66 -2.34 1.56 17.28
N ASP A 67 -1.46 1.92 18.23
CA ASP A 67 -0.59 0.99 18.97
C ASP A 67 -1.34 -0.14 19.67
N GLU A 68 -2.48 0.15 20.31
CA GLU A 68 -3.28 -0.87 20.99
C GLU A 68 -3.94 -1.85 20.02
N ALA A 69 -4.46 -1.34 18.89
CA ALA A 69 -5.08 -2.15 17.85
C ALA A 69 -4.04 -3.05 17.16
N ASP A 70 -2.88 -2.47 16.84
CA ASP A 70 -1.75 -3.17 16.24
C ASP A 70 -1.20 -4.24 17.18
N LYS A 71 -1.00 -3.93 18.47
CA LYS A 71 -0.58 -4.93 19.48
C LYS A 71 -1.60 -6.06 19.62
N THR A 72 -2.90 -5.74 19.59
CA THR A 72 -3.97 -6.74 19.66
C THR A 72 -3.93 -7.67 18.45
N PHE A 73 -3.80 -7.11 17.24
CA PHE A 73 -3.67 -7.87 16.00
C PHE A 73 -2.42 -8.76 16.02
N TYR A 74 -1.27 -8.19 16.40
CA TYR A 74 0.00 -8.93 16.54
C TYR A 74 -0.13 -10.15 17.45
N ASN A 75 -0.65 -9.96 18.67
CA ASN A 75 -0.85 -11.04 19.63
C ASN A 75 -1.83 -12.10 19.13
N ARG A 76 -2.90 -11.67 18.45
CA ARG A 76 -3.86 -12.59 17.83
C ARG A 76 -3.16 -13.49 16.81
N ILE A 77 -2.38 -12.93 15.89
CA ILE A 77 -1.71 -13.73 14.85
C ILE A 77 -0.65 -14.66 15.45
N LYS A 78 0.15 -14.19 16.43
CA LYS A 78 1.13 -15.05 17.11
C LYS A 78 0.50 -16.21 17.89
N SER A 79 -0.74 -16.07 18.35
CA SER A 79 -1.44 -17.11 19.13
C SER A 79 -2.22 -18.13 18.28
N LEU A 80 -2.27 -17.95 16.95
CA LEU A 80 -2.96 -18.89 16.08
C LEU A 80 -2.31 -20.28 16.12
N LYS A 81 -3.13 -21.33 16.22
CA LYS A 81 -2.66 -22.73 16.19
C LYS A 81 -2.17 -23.17 14.81
N LYS A 82 -2.68 -22.52 13.76
CA LYS A 82 -2.32 -22.71 12.37
C LYS A 82 -2.06 -21.34 11.76
N GLU A 83 -1.13 -21.31 10.82
CA GLU A 83 -0.82 -20.12 10.04
C GLU A 83 -2.07 -19.53 9.40
N LEU A 84 -2.17 -18.20 9.42
CA LEU A 84 -3.23 -17.50 8.69
C LEU A 84 -3.09 -17.79 7.19
N GLU A 85 -4.18 -18.21 6.56
CA GLU A 85 -4.27 -18.39 5.12
C GLU A 85 -5.66 -17.93 4.69
N ALA A 86 -5.72 -17.04 3.70
CA ALA A 86 -6.97 -16.47 3.23
C ALA A 86 -6.86 -16.04 1.77
N GLU A 87 -8.00 -15.92 1.10
CA GLU A 87 -8.07 -15.63 -0.33
C GLU A 87 -9.21 -14.69 -0.66
N ASN A 88 -9.08 -14.02 -1.80
CA ASN A 88 -10.09 -13.17 -2.41
C ASN A 88 -10.66 -12.15 -1.40
N ILE A 89 -9.83 -11.21 -0.94
CA ILE A 89 -10.21 -10.13 -0.02
C ILE A 89 -10.06 -8.78 -0.73
N PRO A 90 -11.14 -8.00 -0.97
CA PRO A 90 -12.53 -8.35 -0.72
C PRO A 90 -13.03 -9.50 -1.62
N ASP A 91 -14.13 -10.13 -1.23
CA ASP A 91 -14.79 -11.16 -2.04
C ASP A 91 -15.42 -10.57 -3.32
N SER A 92 -16.06 -11.40 -4.14
CA SER A 92 -16.71 -10.96 -5.39
C SER A 92 -17.84 -9.95 -5.20
N TYR A 93 -18.33 -9.78 -3.98
CA TYR A 93 -19.39 -8.84 -3.62
C TYR A 93 -18.83 -7.59 -2.92
N GLY A 94 -17.52 -7.48 -2.77
CA GLY A 94 -16.86 -6.35 -2.11
C GLY A 94 -16.80 -6.47 -0.58
N ASN A 95 -17.17 -7.62 0.00
CA ASN A 95 -17.19 -7.81 1.44
C ASN A 95 -15.80 -8.12 1.99
N VAL A 96 -15.54 -7.64 3.20
CA VAL A 96 -14.34 -7.95 3.99
C VAL A 96 -14.81 -8.26 5.40
N SER A 97 -14.53 -9.47 5.90
CA SER A 97 -14.87 -9.83 7.26
C SER A 97 -14.10 -8.94 8.26
N PRO A 98 -14.68 -8.60 9.43
CA PRO A 98 -14.01 -7.74 10.41
C PRO A 98 -12.61 -8.24 10.81
N GLU A 99 -12.45 -9.56 10.87
CA GLU A 99 -11.18 -10.20 11.20
C GLU A 99 -10.08 -10.04 10.14
N MET A 100 -10.44 -9.77 8.88
CA MET A 100 -9.50 -9.55 7.78
C MET A 100 -9.22 -8.07 7.52
N GLN A 101 -9.89 -7.15 8.23
CA GLN A 101 -9.61 -5.71 8.10
C GLN A 101 -8.15 -5.36 8.42
N PRO A 102 -7.51 -5.90 9.48
CA PRO A 102 -6.10 -5.61 9.75
C PRO A 102 -5.16 -6.14 8.66
N ILE A 103 -5.43 -7.34 8.12
CA ILE A 103 -4.67 -7.91 7.01
C ILE A 103 -4.81 -7.04 5.75
N ARG A 104 -6.02 -6.54 5.48
CA ARG A 104 -6.27 -5.61 4.39
C ARG A 104 -5.56 -4.28 4.58
N ALA A 105 -5.56 -3.72 5.79
CA ALA A 105 -4.85 -2.50 6.14
C ALA A 105 -3.34 -2.65 5.92
N LEU A 106 -2.76 -3.76 6.41
CA LEU A 106 -1.36 -4.11 6.22
C LEU A 106 -1.00 -4.24 4.74
N THR A 107 -1.87 -4.90 3.96
CA THR A 107 -1.68 -5.03 2.51
C THR A 107 -1.76 -3.67 1.81
N TRP A 108 -2.66 -2.78 2.22
CA TRP A 108 -2.73 -1.41 1.68
C TRP A 108 -1.42 -0.66 1.92
N ALA A 109 -0.89 -0.70 3.14
CA ALA A 109 0.39 -0.10 3.47
C ALA A 109 1.54 -0.69 2.63
N ALA A 110 1.66 -2.02 2.57
CA ALA A 110 2.70 -2.70 1.79
C ALA A 110 2.57 -2.45 0.27
N SER A 111 1.35 -2.47 -0.26
CA SER A 111 1.10 -2.18 -1.69
C SER A 111 1.45 -0.74 -2.05
N GLY A 112 1.38 0.19 -1.09
CA GLY A 112 1.83 1.57 -1.28
C GLY A 112 3.30 1.65 -1.71
N TYR A 113 4.18 0.84 -1.10
CA TYR A 113 5.58 0.74 -1.51
C TYR A 113 5.72 0.22 -2.94
N VAL A 114 5.03 -0.86 -3.28
CA VAL A 114 5.05 -1.45 -4.64
C VAL A 114 4.55 -0.44 -5.68
N ILE A 115 3.44 0.23 -5.39
CA ILE A 115 2.86 1.26 -6.28
C ILE A 115 3.85 2.41 -6.45
N TRP A 116 4.39 2.94 -5.36
CA TRP A 116 5.36 4.03 -5.40
C TRP A 116 6.57 3.68 -6.27
N GLN A 117 7.19 2.52 -6.03
CA GLN A 117 8.39 2.08 -6.75
C GLN A 117 8.18 1.89 -8.26
N ASN A 118 6.93 1.69 -8.70
CA ASN A 118 6.61 1.39 -10.10
C ASN A 118 5.76 2.48 -10.78
N SER A 119 5.51 3.60 -10.10
CA SER A 119 4.69 4.68 -10.63
C SER A 119 5.46 5.56 -11.62
N THR A 120 4.79 5.90 -12.70
CA THR A 120 5.17 6.93 -13.67
C THR A 120 4.01 7.91 -13.84
N GLU A 121 4.25 9.03 -14.51
CA GLU A 121 3.19 10.00 -14.85
C GLU A 121 2.03 9.39 -15.66
N ASN A 122 2.27 8.27 -16.34
CA ASN A 122 1.28 7.60 -17.19
C ASN A 122 0.61 6.38 -16.53
N THR A 123 0.78 6.21 -15.21
CA THR A 123 0.19 5.09 -14.47
C THR A 123 -0.64 5.59 -13.30
N LYS A 124 -1.70 4.86 -12.99
CA LYS A 124 -2.56 5.08 -11.83
C LYS A 124 -2.98 3.73 -11.24
N TYR A 125 -2.07 3.16 -10.44
CA TYR A 125 -2.32 1.90 -9.75
C TYR A 125 -3.27 2.07 -8.56
N GLN A 126 -4.08 1.04 -8.32
CA GLN A 126 -4.89 0.88 -7.14
C GLN A 126 -4.90 -0.60 -6.74
N LEU A 127 -4.78 -0.89 -5.44
CA LEU A 127 -4.99 -2.24 -4.96
C LEU A 127 -6.46 -2.63 -5.11
N ALA A 128 -6.73 -3.61 -5.97
CA ALA A 128 -8.05 -4.13 -6.26
C ALA A 128 -8.43 -5.26 -5.29
N GLN A 129 -7.53 -6.22 -5.10
CA GLN A 129 -7.82 -7.42 -4.30
C GLN A 129 -6.54 -8.05 -3.75
N ILE A 130 -6.63 -8.65 -2.57
CA ILE A 130 -5.72 -9.69 -2.12
C ILE A 130 -6.24 -11.00 -2.70
N LYS A 131 -5.53 -11.54 -3.69
CA LYS A 131 -5.89 -12.81 -4.30
C LYS A 131 -5.64 -13.95 -3.33
N HIS A 132 -4.47 -13.94 -2.69
CA HIS A 132 -4.07 -14.91 -1.69
C HIS A 132 -3.14 -14.24 -0.66
N VAL A 133 -3.24 -14.66 0.60
CA VAL A 133 -2.31 -14.30 1.68
C VAL A 133 -2.04 -15.54 2.52
N LYS A 134 -0.76 -15.76 2.84
CA LYS A 134 -0.33 -16.82 3.74
C LYS A 134 0.71 -16.32 4.72
N GLN A 135 0.49 -16.58 5.99
CA GLN A 135 1.48 -16.33 7.02
C GLN A 135 2.63 -17.35 6.89
N VAL A 136 3.86 -16.85 6.93
CA VAL A 136 5.07 -17.67 6.96
C VAL A 136 5.50 -17.85 8.42
N LYS A 137 5.81 -19.10 8.80
CA LYS A 137 6.31 -19.41 10.14
C LYS A 137 7.68 -18.78 10.36
N ARG A 138 7.81 -18.05 11.46
CA ARG A 138 9.07 -17.45 11.92
C ARG A 138 9.32 -17.75 13.38
N THR A 139 10.58 -17.73 13.77
CA THR A 139 11.04 -17.92 15.15
C THR A 139 11.33 -16.60 15.87
N ASP A 140 11.41 -15.50 15.13
CA ASP A 140 11.66 -14.17 15.68
C ASP A 140 10.35 -13.41 15.99
N GLU A 141 10.49 -12.14 16.35
CA GLU A 141 9.38 -11.28 16.73
C GLU A 141 8.55 -10.79 15.53
N TYR A 142 9.04 -10.87 14.30
CA TYR A 142 8.28 -10.38 13.15
C TYR A 142 7.13 -11.34 12.77
N LEU A 143 6.09 -10.76 12.17
CA LEU A 143 5.14 -11.50 11.35
C LEU A 143 5.58 -11.40 9.90
N GLU A 144 5.46 -12.49 9.17
CA GLU A 144 5.71 -12.53 7.73
C GLU A 144 4.50 -13.07 6.99
N PHE A 145 4.21 -12.44 5.87
CA PHE A 145 3.11 -12.80 5.01
C PHE A 145 3.57 -12.79 3.55
N ASP A 146 3.28 -13.88 2.86
CA ASP A 146 3.36 -13.96 1.41
C ASP A 146 2.01 -13.58 0.82
N TYR A 147 2.00 -12.53 0.01
CA TYR A 147 0.82 -12.04 -0.67
C TYR A 147 0.90 -12.24 -2.18
N MET A 148 -0.22 -12.64 -2.76
CA MET A 148 -0.54 -12.40 -4.16
C MET A 148 -1.63 -11.33 -4.20
N ILE A 149 -1.31 -10.13 -4.69
CA ILE A 149 -2.26 -9.04 -4.85
C ILE A 149 -2.57 -8.78 -6.31
N LEU A 150 -3.72 -8.14 -6.56
CA LEU A 150 -4.13 -7.63 -7.85
C LEU A 150 -4.11 -6.11 -7.81
N LEU A 151 -3.27 -5.50 -8.64
CA LEU A 151 -3.28 -4.07 -8.88
C LEU A 151 -4.11 -3.77 -10.11
N HIS A 152 -5.06 -2.84 -10.01
CA HIS A 152 -5.74 -2.26 -11.15
C HIS A 152 -4.97 -1.01 -11.61
N GLU A 153 -4.43 -1.05 -12.82
CA GLU A 153 -3.82 0.11 -13.45
C GLU A 153 -4.92 0.84 -14.25
N ASN A 154 -5.40 1.96 -13.72
CA ASN A 154 -6.61 2.61 -14.21
C ASN A 154 -6.43 3.32 -15.57
N VAL A 155 -5.21 3.60 -16.03
CA VAL A 155 -5.00 4.25 -17.33
C VAL A 155 -5.21 3.25 -18.48
N SER A 156 -4.62 2.07 -18.35
CA SER A 156 -4.69 0.96 -19.30
C SER A 156 -5.84 -0.02 -19.05
N GLN A 157 -6.50 0.09 -17.88
CA GLN A 157 -7.54 -0.83 -17.41
C GLN A 157 -7.04 -2.27 -17.21
N GLU A 158 -5.74 -2.45 -16.97
CA GLU A 158 -5.17 -3.78 -16.72
C GLU A 158 -5.29 -4.20 -15.25
N ILE A 159 -5.65 -5.47 -15.03
CA ILE A 159 -5.44 -6.15 -13.75
C ILE A 159 -4.08 -6.85 -13.79
N ILE A 160 -3.21 -6.47 -12.86
CA ILE A 160 -1.82 -6.89 -12.80
C ILE A 160 -1.58 -7.69 -11.52
N PRO A 161 -1.27 -8.99 -11.63
CA PRO A 161 -0.88 -9.79 -10.47
C PRO A 161 0.50 -9.36 -9.97
N TRP A 162 0.64 -9.20 -8.64
CA TRP A 162 1.89 -8.83 -8.00
C TRP A 162 2.14 -9.65 -6.74
N GLN A 163 3.28 -10.33 -6.68
CA GLN A 163 3.68 -11.08 -5.50
C GLN A 163 4.53 -10.20 -4.61
N MET A 164 4.29 -10.24 -3.30
CA MET A 164 5.11 -9.54 -2.33
C MET A 164 5.22 -10.33 -1.02
N THR A 165 6.40 -10.33 -0.42
CA THR A 165 6.65 -10.82 0.94
C THR A 165 6.79 -9.62 1.85
N VAL A 166 6.01 -9.63 2.94
CA VAL A 166 5.88 -8.50 3.85
C VAL A 166 6.27 -8.93 5.25
N LEU A 167 7.23 -8.21 5.84
CA LEU A 167 7.53 -8.26 7.26
C LEU A 167 6.79 -7.15 7.98
N TRP A 168 6.28 -7.48 9.17
CA TRP A 168 5.63 -6.50 10.02
C TRP A 168 5.83 -6.77 11.50
N HIS A 169 6.04 -5.69 12.25
CA HIS A 169 6.00 -5.69 13.71
C HIS A 169 5.41 -4.36 14.19
N PRO A 170 4.55 -4.33 15.22
CA PRO A 170 3.88 -3.10 15.68
C PRO A 170 4.84 -1.96 16.02
N GLN A 171 6.07 -2.26 16.46
CA GLN A 171 7.07 -1.23 16.80
C GLN A 171 8.01 -0.87 15.64
N HIS A 172 8.14 -1.74 14.63
CA HIS A 172 9.11 -1.56 13.55
C HIS A 172 8.45 -1.20 12.21
N GLY A 173 7.12 -1.27 12.14
CA GLY A 173 6.35 -0.92 10.95
C GLY A 173 6.32 -2.06 9.92
N VAL A 174 6.10 -1.68 8.67
CA VAL A 174 5.93 -2.56 7.51
C VAL A 174 7.17 -2.51 6.63
N GLU A 175 7.66 -3.66 6.20
CA GLU A 175 8.75 -3.79 5.25
C GLU A 175 8.37 -4.77 4.14
N VAL A 176 8.56 -4.39 2.88
CA VAL A 176 8.41 -5.28 1.72
C VAL A 176 9.78 -5.81 1.35
N THR A 177 10.09 -7.05 1.72
CA THR A 177 11.44 -7.64 1.56
C THR A 177 11.68 -8.17 0.16
N GLN A 178 10.62 -8.65 -0.49
CA GLN A 178 10.64 -9.15 -1.86
C GLN A 178 9.34 -8.74 -2.55
N ASN A 179 9.43 -8.37 -3.83
CA ASN A 179 8.24 -8.18 -4.65
C ASN A 179 8.56 -8.39 -6.13
N SER A 180 7.57 -8.83 -6.89
CA SER A 180 7.68 -8.99 -8.34
C SER A 180 6.33 -9.01 -9.02
N ARG A 181 6.26 -8.37 -10.20
CA ARG A 181 5.13 -8.48 -11.11
C ARG A 181 5.04 -9.92 -11.62
N GLN A 182 3.85 -10.51 -11.56
CA GLN A 182 3.59 -11.87 -11.99
C GLN A 182 2.89 -11.90 -13.36
N PRO A 183 3.06 -12.98 -14.16
CA PRO A 183 2.33 -13.13 -15.42
C PRO A 183 0.82 -13.30 -15.17
N LYS A 184 -0.01 -12.91 -16.14
CA LYS A 184 -1.48 -12.98 -16.02
C LYS A 184 -2.01 -14.40 -15.72
N HIS A 185 -1.31 -15.43 -16.18
CA HIS A 185 -1.64 -16.84 -15.93
C HIS A 185 -1.26 -17.36 -14.53
N ALA A 186 -0.59 -16.56 -13.70
CA ALA A 186 -0.30 -16.94 -12.31
C ALA A 186 -1.54 -16.88 -11.40
N LEU A 187 -2.72 -16.59 -11.97
CA LEU A 187 -4.01 -16.51 -11.28
C LEU A 187 -4.81 -17.81 -11.32
N ASP A 188 -4.34 -18.80 -12.09
CA ASP A 188 -4.98 -20.09 -12.35
C ASP A 188 -4.53 -21.19 -11.37
#